data_AF-A0A429ZS16-F1
#
_entry.id   AF-A0A429ZS16-F1
#
_cell.length_a   1.000
_cell.length_b   1.000
_cell.length_c   1.000
_cell.angle_alpha   90.00
_cell.angle_beta   90.00
_cell.angle_gamma   90.00
#
_symmetry.space_group_name_H-M   'P 1'
#
loop_
_entity.id
_entity.type
_entity.pdbx_description
1 polymer ?
#
loop_
_entity_poly.entity_id
_entity_poly.type
_entity_poly.pdbx_seq_one_letter_code
_entity_poly.pdbx_strand_id
1 'polypeptide(L)'
;MYEKTKQYIFSEIGKRVMNKKKEKKLTYYQLAGYKDKEDYRGSLKGQEEESEVDKQFRYNKFDYSLITNIAGGRAYPKKNPNLVPDLYIEHLSEKLGFYSGKELLWGDLEKDSSLQLNIFRNLFNDILLGTDEDMKETYNSQLLDYVPYSEYYTYWQMFETGEIDMPKFPNSNYTVPGYFYQIKPDTTVGQYTIQKANAINYTWYKFDTMLFKLINNFLENDFKVKSQNVNNNSSSNVLYTLKKLNKKLDDLAQRIQIFFQENALNENSLGLRVRNIIVSDYKKMGNLIVNDMNSIEAGLSELGMKYLVESSLAYITALKRVQFIELEGYEFDK
;
A
#
# COMPACT_ATOMS: atom_id res chain seq x y z
N MET A 1 3.61 12.65 2.62
CA MET A 1 2.45 11.99 1.99
C MET A 1 2.99 10.84 1.15
N TYR A 2 2.38 9.66 1.23
CA TYR A 2 2.79 8.43 0.54
C TYR A 2 4.22 7.92 0.89
N GLU A 3 4.59 7.95 2.17
CA GLU A 3 5.97 7.62 2.58
C GLU A 3 6.32 6.14 2.37
N LYS A 4 5.41 5.22 2.72
CA LYS A 4 5.66 3.78 2.54
C LYS A 4 5.80 3.43 1.06
N THR A 5 4.92 3.98 0.23
CA THR A 5 4.91 3.74 -1.22
C THR A 5 6.18 4.26 -1.88
N LYS A 6 6.62 5.48 -1.53
CA LYS A 6 7.88 6.03 -2.03
C LYS A 6 9.09 5.20 -1.59
N GLN A 7 9.16 4.84 -0.30
CA GLN A 7 10.26 4.04 0.22
C GLN A 7 10.35 2.69 -0.50
N TYR A 8 9.21 2.05 -0.75
CA TYR A 8 9.16 0.82 -1.52
C TYR A 8 9.66 1.01 -2.95
N ILE A 9 9.12 1.99 -3.70
CA ILE A 9 9.57 2.32 -5.06
C ILE A 9 11.07 2.57 -5.10
N PHE A 10 11.58 3.37 -4.16
CA PHE A 10 13.00 3.70 -4.11
C PHE A 10 13.88 2.51 -3.77
N SER A 11 13.43 1.63 -2.87
CA SER A 11 14.11 0.39 -2.54
C SER A 11 14.23 -0.52 -3.76
N GLU A 12 13.15 -0.70 -4.52
CA GLU A 12 13.14 -1.56 -5.71
C GLU A 12 14.07 -1.03 -6.82
N ILE A 13 14.08 0.28 -7.05
CA ILE A 13 15.03 0.91 -7.98
C ILE A 13 16.47 0.66 -7.52
N GLY A 14 16.75 0.85 -6.22
CA GLY A 14 18.07 0.59 -5.65
C GLY A 14 18.51 -0.86 -5.84
N LYS A 15 17.62 -1.83 -5.55
CA LYS A 15 17.85 -3.27 -5.76
C LYS A 15 18.21 -3.57 -7.21
N ARG A 16 17.46 -3.05 -8.18
CA ARG A 16 17.73 -3.25 -9.61
C ARG A 16 19.10 -2.74 -10.02
N VAL A 17 19.44 -1.51 -9.59
CA VAL A 17 20.75 -0.90 -9.86
C VAL A 17 21.88 -1.73 -9.23
N MET A 18 21.72 -2.16 -7.98
CA MET A 18 22.71 -2.99 -7.29
C MET A 18 22.89 -4.36 -7.96
N ASN A 19 21.81 -5.01 -8.37
CA ASN A 19 21.85 -6.32 -9.01
C ASN A 19 22.55 -6.25 -10.36
N LYS A 20 22.16 -5.31 -11.24
CA LYS A 20 22.82 -5.12 -12.53
C LYS A 20 24.29 -4.72 -12.40
N LYS A 21 24.63 -3.89 -11.41
CA LYS A 21 26.03 -3.55 -11.10
C LYS A 21 26.84 -4.81 -10.77
N LYS A 22 26.31 -5.69 -9.91
CA LYS A 22 26.95 -6.96 -9.53
C LYS A 22 27.09 -7.88 -10.74
N GLU A 23 26.03 -8.04 -11.54
CA GLU A 23 26.03 -8.83 -12.78
C GLU A 23 27.14 -8.38 -13.74
N LYS A 24 27.25 -7.06 -13.97
CA LYS A 24 28.29 -6.49 -14.85
C LYS A 24 29.68 -6.35 -14.20
N LYS A 25 29.84 -6.73 -12.93
CA LYS A 25 31.08 -6.58 -12.16
C LYS A 25 31.65 -5.16 -12.17
N LEU A 26 30.77 -4.15 -12.14
CA LEU A 26 31.15 -2.74 -12.15
C LEU A 26 31.31 -2.19 -10.73
N THR A 27 32.23 -1.24 -10.56
CA THR A 27 32.32 -0.42 -9.35
C THR A 27 31.43 0.83 -9.47
N TYR A 28 31.08 1.45 -8.35
CA TYR A 28 30.36 2.73 -8.40
C TYR A 28 31.21 3.86 -9.02
N TYR A 29 32.55 3.76 -8.95
CA TYR A 29 33.46 4.66 -9.65
C TYR A 29 33.33 4.54 -11.17
N GLN A 30 33.28 3.31 -11.67
CA GLN A 30 33.06 3.04 -13.10
C GLN A 30 31.69 3.49 -13.57
N LEU A 31 30.65 3.29 -12.75
CA LEU A 31 29.33 3.87 -13.03
C LEU A 31 29.35 5.39 -13.03
N ALA A 32 30.21 6.03 -12.25
CA ALA A 32 30.37 7.48 -12.24
C ALA A 32 31.25 8.02 -13.41
N GLY A 33 31.81 7.14 -14.25
CA GLY A 33 32.67 7.52 -15.37
C GLY A 33 34.17 7.56 -15.04
N TYR A 34 34.58 7.01 -13.90
CA TYR A 34 35.99 6.91 -13.49
C TYR A 34 36.56 5.51 -13.79
N LYS A 35 37.85 5.42 -14.08
CA LYS A 35 38.51 4.12 -14.30
C LYS A 35 38.49 3.27 -13.03
N ASP A 36 38.84 3.89 -11.90
CA ASP A 36 38.94 3.28 -10.58
C ASP A 36 38.85 4.34 -9.46
N LYS A 37 39.14 3.90 -8.23
CA LYS A 37 39.12 4.74 -7.03
C LYS A 37 40.23 5.81 -7.03
N GLU A 38 41.37 5.53 -7.63
CA GLU A 38 42.50 6.46 -7.66
C GLU A 38 42.26 7.57 -8.70
N ASP A 39 41.67 7.26 -9.86
CA ASP A 39 41.17 8.26 -10.82
C ASP A 39 40.14 9.20 -10.16
N TYR A 40 39.22 8.64 -9.36
CA TYR A 40 38.27 9.44 -8.60
C TYR A 40 38.96 10.36 -7.59
N ARG A 41 39.90 9.84 -6.79
CA ARG A 41 40.65 10.63 -5.79
C ARG A 41 41.52 11.71 -6.41
N GLY A 42 42.16 11.43 -7.54
CA GLY A 42 42.95 12.40 -8.30
C GLY A 42 42.11 13.58 -8.76
N SER A 43 40.89 13.30 -9.25
CA SER A 43 39.96 14.35 -9.68
C SER A 43 39.49 15.28 -8.55
N LEU A 44 39.53 14.84 -7.29
CA LEU A 44 39.18 15.70 -6.16
C LEU A 44 40.32 16.64 -5.75
N LYS A 45 41.57 16.30 -6.08
CA LYS A 45 42.77 17.03 -5.63
C LYS A 45 43.22 18.14 -6.58
N GLY A 46 42.91 18.05 -7.87
CA GLY A 46 43.31 19.06 -8.86
C GLY A 46 42.39 20.29 -8.93
N GLN A 47 42.13 20.97 -7.81
CA GLN A 47 41.33 22.21 -7.80
C GLN A 47 42.15 23.48 -8.09
N GLU A 48 43.47 23.36 -8.19
CA GLU A 48 44.39 24.48 -8.47
C GLU A 48 45.00 24.26 -9.86
N GLU A 49 44.62 25.13 -10.80
CA GLU A 49 45.11 25.21 -12.20
C GLU A 49 44.70 24.06 -13.13
N GLU A 50 43.48 24.13 -13.70
CA GLU A 50 43.04 23.22 -14.76
C GLU A 50 42.77 23.92 -16.10
N SER A 51 43.23 23.26 -17.17
CA SER A 51 42.95 23.60 -18.56
C SER A 51 41.45 23.47 -18.88
N GLU A 52 40.94 24.20 -19.89
CA GLU A 52 39.52 24.07 -20.30
C GLU A 52 39.15 22.64 -20.73
N VAL A 53 40.11 21.86 -21.23
CA VAL A 53 39.90 20.46 -21.65
C VAL A 53 39.65 19.54 -20.45
N ASP A 54 40.35 19.76 -19.34
CA ASP A 54 40.16 18.98 -18.11
C ASP A 54 38.83 19.31 -17.42
N LYS A 55 38.38 20.57 -17.52
CA LYS A 55 37.03 20.96 -17.10
C LYS A 55 35.96 20.22 -17.89
N GLN A 56 36.06 20.21 -19.23
CA GLN A 56 35.10 19.50 -20.10
C GLN A 56 35.05 17.99 -19.82
N PHE A 57 36.19 17.36 -19.52
CA PHE A 57 36.26 15.94 -19.19
C PHE A 57 35.61 15.60 -17.83
N ARG A 58 35.68 16.51 -16.85
CA ARG A 58 34.96 16.38 -15.56
C ARG A 58 33.46 16.61 -15.69
N TYR A 59 33.00 17.49 -16.59
CA TYR A 59 31.58 17.71 -16.85
C TYR A 59 30.84 16.45 -17.37
N ASN A 60 31.58 15.49 -17.93
CA ASN A 60 31.03 14.20 -18.39
C ASN A 60 30.96 13.12 -17.29
N LYS A 61 31.48 13.38 -16.07
CA LYS A 61 31.46 12.43 -14.96
C LYS A 61 30.26 12.69 -14.05
N PHE A 62 29.69 11.61 -13.51
CA PHE A 62 28.51 11.66 -12.64
C PHE A 62 28.92 11.68 -11.16
N ASP A 63 28.07 12.23 -10.30
CA ASP A 63 28.33 12.26 -8.85
C ASP A 63 28.28 10.83 -8.28
N TYR A 64 29.46 10.34 -7.87
CA TYR A 64 29.62 9.06 -7.19
C TYR A 64 28.68 8.92 -5.98
N SER A 65 28.60 9.94 -5.13
CA SER A 65 27.74 9.90 -3.94
C SER A 65 26.29 9.74 -4.33
N LEU A 66 25.84 10.44 -5.38
CA LEU A 66 24.47 10.33 -5.85
C LEU A 66 24.18 8.94 -6.42
N ILE A 67 25.08 8.35 -7.20
CA ILE A 67 24.94 6.96 -7.68
C ILE A 67 24.85 5.97 -6.51
N THR A 68 25.67 6.13 -5.47
CA THR A 68 25.57 5.26 -4.29
C THR A 68 24.26 5.45 -3.53
N ASN A 69 23.70 6.66 -3.51
CA ASN A 69 22.40 6.93 -2.90
C ASN A 69 21.26 6.30 -3.70
N ILE A 70 21.30 6.41 -5.03
CA ILE A 70 20.34 5.75 -5.94
C ILE A 70 20.36 4.24 -5.73
N ALA A 71 21.55 3.63 -5.76
CA ALA A 71 21.69 2.19 -5.55
C ALA A 71 21.26 1.74 -4.14
N GLY A 72 21.40 2.61 -3.14
CA GLY A 72 20.88 2.37 -1.79
C GLY A 72 19.39 2.66 -1.62
N GLY A 73 18.68 3.13 -2.65
CA GLY A 73 17.27 3.55 -2.53
C GLY A 73 17.05 4.75 -1.61
N ARG A 74 18.07 5.61 -1.43
CA ARG A 74 18.05 6.74 -0.49
C ARG A 74 17.84 8.07 -1.22
N ALA A 75 16.68 8.68 -0.98
CA ALA A 75 16.36 10.02 -1.45
C ALA A 75 16.59 11.06 -0.33
N TYR A 76 17.26 12.16 -0.67
CA TYR A 76 17.48 13.29 0.24
C TYR A 76 16.80 14.53 -0.33
N PRO A 77 15.97 15.25 0.46
CA PRO A 77 15.18 16.38 -0.03
C PRO A 77 15.97 17.45 -0.80
N LYS A 78 17.21 17.73 -0.36
CA LYS A 78 18.06 18.77 -0.94
C LYS A 78 19.01 18.28 -2.05
N LYS A 79 19.21 16.95 -2.18
CA LYS A 79 20.20 16.38 -3.13
C LYS A 79 19.53 15.61 -4.26
N ASN A 80 18.57 14.77 -3.92
CA ASN A 80 17.87 13.90 -4.87
C ASN A 80 16.43 13.62 -4.38
N PRO A 81 15.55 14.63 -4.39
CA PRO A 81 14.21 14.51 -3.83
C PRO A 81 13.35 13.43 -4.51
N ASN A 82 13.63 13.10 -5.77
CA ASN A 82 12.93 12.07 -6.53
C ASN A 82 13.78 10.79 -6.72
N LEU A 83 14.76 10.55 -5.82
CA LEU A 83 15.79 9.51 -5.89
C LEU A 83 16.74 9.62 -7.09
N VAL A 84 16.23 9.55 -8.32
CA VAL A 84 17.00 9.49 -9.58
C VAL A 84 16.67 10.71 -10.45
N PRO A 85 17.60 11.64 -10.67
CA PRO A 85 17.42 12.70 -11.67
C PRO A 85 17.39 12.14 -13.10
N ASP A 86 16.70 12.81 -14.02
CA ASP A 86 16.46 12.32 -15.39
C ASP A 86 17.77 11.92 -16.13
N LEU A 87 18.82 12.74 -16.03
CA LEU A 87 20.14 12.44 -16.62
C LEU A 87 20.76 11.14 -16.08
N TYR A 88 20.49 10.81 -14.81
CA TYR A 88 20.98 9.57 -14.20
C TYR A 88 20.17 8.37 -14.66
N ILE A 89 18.89 8.53 -15.05
CA ILE A 89 18.09 7.43 -15.59
C ILE A 89 18.70 6.99 -16.92
N GLU A 90 18.97 7.91 -17.84
CA GLU A 90 19.57 7.59 -19.15
C GLU A 90 20.95 6.95 -18.97
N HIS A 91 21.83 7.63 -18.23
CA HIS A 91 23.21 7.17 -18.02
C HIS A 91 23.29 5.80 -17.33
N LEU A 92 22.54 5.59 -16.25
CA LEU A 92 22.53 4.30 -15.57
C LEU A 92 21.87 3.23 -16.44
N SER A 93 20.84 3.55 -17.22
CA SER A 93 20.22 2.61 -18.16
C SER A 93 21.25 2.08 -19.17
N GLU A 94 22.03 2.98 -19.78
CA GLU A 94 23.08 2.64 -20.74
C GLU A 94 24.21 1.82 -20.08
N LYS A 95 24.81 2.33 -18.99
CA LYS A 95 25.95 1.68 -18.33
C LYS A 95 25.58 0.30 -17.78
N LEU A 96 24.39 0.18 -17.18
CA LEU A 96 23.92 -1.08 -16.59
C LEU A 96 23.20 -1.98 -17.60
N GLY A 97 23.01 -1.54 -18.85
CA GLY A 97 22.44 -2.34 -19.93
C GLY A 97 20.97 -2.67 -19.72
N PHE A 98 20.21 -1.73 -19.18
CA PHE A 98 18.76 -1.78 -19.22
C PHE A 98 18.29 -1.42 -20.63
N TYR A 99 17.25 -2.09 -21.13
CA TYR A 99 16.59 -1.80 -22.40
C TYR A 99 15.99 -0.40 -22.44
N SER A 100 15.57 0.15 -21.30
CA SER A 100 15.03 1.51 -21.21
C SER A 100 15.03 2.05 -19.77
N GLY A 101 14.79 3.36 -19.63
CA GLY A 101 14.52 3.96 -18.33
C GLY A 101 13.30 3.36 -17.62
N LYS A 102 12.30 2.83 -18.36
CA LYS A 102 11.17 2.08 -17.80
C LYS A 102 11.66 0.87 -17.01
N GLU A 103 12.53 0.08 -17.62
CA GLU A 103 13.06 -1.14 -16.99
C GLU A 103 13.93 -0.82 -15.78
N LEU A 104 14.70 0.27 -15.82
CA LEU A 104 15.44 0.73 -14.65
C LEU A 104 14.50 1.09 -13.49
N LEU A 105 13.44 1.86 -13.77
CA LEU A 105 12.52 2.33 -12.73
C LEU A 105 11.58 1.23 -12.21
N TRP A 106 11.08 0.38 -13.09
CA TRP A 106 9.96 -0.52 -12.81
C TRP A 106 10.27 -2.00 -13.09
N GLY A 107 11.41 -2.31 -13.70
CA GLY A 107 11.74 -3.68 -14.10
C GLY A 107 10.88 -4.18 -15.26
N ASP A 108 10.73 -5.50 -15.34
CA ASP A 108 9.88 -6.18 -16.31
C ASP A 108 8.48 -6.37 -15.73
N LEU A 109 7.58 -5.46 -16.08
CA LEU A 109 6.20 -5.43 -15.57
C LEU A 109 5.37 -6.67 -15.97
N GLU A 110 5.77 -7.41 -17.01
CA GLU A 110 5.09 -8.63 -17.44
C GLU A 110 5.48 -9.84 -16.61
N LYS A 111 6.69 -9.84 -16.03
CA LYS A 111 7.21 -10.97 -15.24
C LYS A 111 7.07 -10.81 -13.73
N ASP A 112 6.97 -9.57 -13.24
CA ASP A 112 6.97 -9.28 -11.81
C ASP A 112 5.63 -8.66 -11.38
N SER A 113 4.60 -9.50 -11.20
CA SER A 113 3.30 -9.06 -10.66
C SER A 113 3.36 -8.60 -9.20
N SER A 114 4.46 -8.94 -8.49
CA SER A 114 4.63 -8.59 -7.09
C SER A 114 4.86 -7.09 -6.89
N LEU A 115 5.42 -6.40 -7.88
CA LEU A 115 5.63 -4.95 -7.83
C LEU A 115 4.29 -4.20 -7.75
N GLN A 116 3.33 -4.53 -8.62
CA GLN A 116 2.03 -3.86 -8.68
C GLN A 116 1.25 -4.10 -7.37
N LEU A 117 1.22 -5.35 -6.90
CA LEU A 117 0.59 -5.71 -5.63
C LEU A 117 1.22 -4.94 -4.46
N ASN A 118 2.54 -4.85 -4.39
CA ASN A 118 3.20 -4.16 -3.28
C ASN A 118 3.06 -2.63 -3.37
N ILE A 119 3.01 -2.04 -4.57
CA ILE A 119 2.65 -0.62 -4.72
C ILE A 119 1.24 -0.39 -4.22
N PHE A 120 0.28 -1.23 -4.60
CA PHE A 120 -1.09 -1.16 -4.10
C PHE A 120 -1.15 -1.28 -2.57
N ARG A 121 -0.53 -2.32 -1.98
CA ARG A 121 -0.46 -2.53 -0.53
C ARG A 121 0.10 -1.31 0.21
N ASN A 122 1.19 -0.74 -0.27
CA ASN A 122 1.82 0.41 0.36
C ASN A 122 0.97 1.68 0.21
N LEU A 123 0.38 1.90 -0.96
CA LEU A 123 -0.48 3.06 -1.23
C LEU A 123 -1.73 3.01 -0.37
N PHE A 124 -2.39 1.85 -0.30
CA PHE A 124 -3.55 1.63 0.56
C PHE A 124 -3.22 1.95 2.02
N ASN A 125 -2.07 1.48 2.51
CA ASN A 125 -1.63 1.76 3.87
C ASN A 125 -1.31 3.24 4.12
N ASP A 126 -0.69 3.93 3.15
CA ASP A 126 -0.43 5.37 3.25
C ASP A 126 -1.74 6.17 3.30
N ILE A 127 -2.77 5.76 2.56
CA ILE A 127 -4.10 6.40 2.56
C ILE A 127 -4.80 6.20 3.91
N LEU A 128 -4.84 4.97 4.41
CA LEU A 128 -5.45 4.67 5.72
C LEU A 128 -4.77 5.40 6.89
N LEU A 129 -3.49 5.75 6.74
CA LEU A 129 -2.71 6.53 7.72
C LEU A 129 -2.70 8.03 7.41
N GLY A 130 -3.36 8.46 6.33
CA GLY A 130 -3.35 9.84 5.85
C GLY A 130 -4.17 10.79 6.71
N THR A 131 -4.55 11.94 6.16
CA THR A 131 -5.41 12.94 6.81
C THR A 131 -6.70 13.22 6.05
N ASP A 132 -6.87 12.63 4.86
CA ASP A 132 -8.07 12.76 4.04
C ASP A 132 -9.11 11.73 4.53
N GLU A 133 -10.09 12.19 5.31
CA GLU A 133 -11.09 11.31 5.93
C GLU A 133 -12.05 10.69 4.90
N ASP A 134 -12.42 11.42 3.85
CA ASP A 134 -13.32 10.92 2.81
C ASP A 134 -12.65 9.77 2.02
N MET A 135 -11.35 9.94 1.71
CA MET A 135 -10.57 8.90 1.05
C MET A 135 -10.36 7.69 1.97
N LYS A 136 -10.05 7.91 3.25
CA LYS A 136 -9.95 6.83 4.25
C LYS A 136 -11.24 6.05 4.37
N GLU A 137 -12.38 6.73 4.48
CA GLU A 137 -13.69 6.10 4.60
C GLU A 137 -13.98 5.22 3.39
N THR A 138 -13.73 5.74 2.18
CA THR A 138 -13.92 4.98 0.94
C THR A 138 -13.08 3.70 0.93
N TYR A 139 -11.79 3.81 1.30
CA TYR A 139 -10.87 2.67 1.31
C TYR A 139 -11.20 1.66 2.42
N ASN A 140 -11.48 2.14 3.65
CA ASN A 140 -11.90 1.28 4.76
C ASN A 140 -13.21 0.55 4.46
N SER A 141 -14.16 1.22 3.80
CA SER A 141 -15.44 0.62 3.42
C SER A 141 -15.24 -0.58 2.52
N GLN A 142 -14.29 -0.54 1.60
CA GLN A 142 -14.00 -1.67 0.71
C GLN A 142 -13.37 -2.87 1.43
N LEU A 143 -12.61 -2.63 2.51
CA LEU A 143 -12.05 -3.73 3.31
C LEU A 143 -13.13 -4.53 4.05
N LEU A 144 -14.32 -3.94 4.28
CA LEU A 144 -15.44 -4.61 4.96
C LEU A 144 -15.98 -5.82 4.19
N ASP A 145 -15.60 -6.04 2.94
CA ASP A 145 -16.01 -7.25 2.23
C ASP A 145 -15.29 -8.50 2.75
N TYR A 146 -14.10 -8.34 3.33
CA TYR A 146 -13.38 -9.42 3.98
C TYR A 146 -14.00 -9.69 5.36
N VAL A 147 -14.62 -10.86 5.52
CA VAL A 147 -15.43 -11.23 6.70
C VAL A 147 -14.63 -11.12 8.00
N PRO A 148 -13.41 -11.70 8.13
CA PRO A 148 -12.66 -11.57 9.37
C PRO A 148 -12.36 -10.11 9.72
N TYR A 149 -11.97 -9.29 8.74
CA TYR A 149 -11.74 -7.87 9.00
C TYR A 149 -13.02 -7.16 9.41
N SER A 150 -14.11 -7.38 8.69
CA SER A 150 -15.41 -6.77 8.99
C SER A 150 -15.85 -7.06 10.42
N GLU A 151 -15.72 -8.30 10.88
CA GLU A 151 -16.01 -8.69 12.26
C GLU A 151 -15.14 -7.95 13.27
N TYR A 152 -13.80 -8.07 13.17
CA TYR A 152 -12.91 -7.47 14.16
C TYR A 152 -12.90 -5.94 14.12
N TYR A 153 -13.07 -5.34 12.94
CA TYR A 153 -13.24 -3.90 12.81
C TYR A 153 -14.55 -3.44 13.46
N THR A 154 -15.64 -4.18 13.29
CA THR A 154 -16.91 -3.87 13.96
C THR A 154 -16.77 -3.95 15.48
N TYR A 155 -16.09 -4.97 16.01
CA TYR A 155 -15.79 -5.04 17.44
C TYR A 155 -14.91 -3.89 17.94
N TRP A 156 -13.88 -3.51 17.17
CA TRP A 156 -13.05 -2.35 17.47
C TRP A 156 -13.89 -1.06 17.55
N GLN A 157 -14.80 -0.85 16.59
CA GLN A 157 -15.71 0.29 16.58
C GLN A 157 -16.69 0.31 17.78
N MET A 158 -17.16 -0.87 18.20
CA MET A 158 -18.12 -1.00 19.31
C MET A 158 -17.47 -0.83 20.68
N PHE A 159 -16.26 -1.37 20.88
CA PHE A 159 -15.69 -1.54 22.22
C PHE A 159 -14.42 -0.75 22.48
N GLU A 160 -13.70 -0.32 21.45
CA GLU A 160 -12.41 0.37 21.59
C GLU A 160 -12.52 1.85 21.20
N THR A 161 -13.15 2.19 20.07
CA THR A 161 -13.35 3.60 19.65
C THR A 161 -14.68 4.19 20.10
N GLY A 162 -15.70 3.35 20.32
CA GLY A 162 -17.04 3.79 20.70
C GLY A 162 -17.80 4.52 19.57
N GLU A 163 -17.38 4.33 18.32
CA GLU A 163 -18.09 4.85 17.13
C GLU A 163 -19.49 4.24 16.98
N ILE A 164 -19.68 3.02 17.48
CA ILE A 164 -20.97 2.35 17.48
C ILE A 164 -21.51 2.36 18.91
N ASP A 165 -22.63 3.06 19.10
CA ASP A 165 -23.29 3.13 20.41
C ASP A 165 -23.76 1.74 20.87
N MET A 166 -23.45 1.43 22.12
CA MET A 166 -23.65 0.13 22.75
C MET A 166 -24.36 0.28 24.10
N PRO A 167 -25.15 -0.72 24.54
CA PRO A 167 -25.85 -0.65 25.81
C PRO A 167 -24.91 -0.36 26.99
N LYS A 168 -25.40 0.45 27.92
CA LYS A 168 -24.68 0.87 29.12
C LYS A 168 -25.10 0.05 30.33
N PHE A 169 -24.21 -0.06 31.30
CA PHE A 169 -24.56 -0.64 32.59
C PHE A 169 -25.76 0.10 33.22
N PRO A 170 -26.62 -0.61 33.99
CA PRO A 170 -27.68 0.04 34.73
C PRO A 170 -27.16 1.19 35.60
N ASN A 171 -27.88 2.32 35.61
CA ASN A 171 -27.56 3.49 36.43
C ASN A 171 -26.15 4.06 36.22
N SER A 172 -25.58 3.86 35.03
CA SER A 172 -24.20 4.20 34.71
C SER A 172 -24.07 4.75 33.29
N ASN A 173 -23.04 5.57 33.08
CA ASN A 173 -22.67 6.05 31.75
C ASN A 173 -21.67 5.12 31.03
N TYR A 174 -21.22 4.07 31.69
CA TYR A 174 -20.24 3.13 31.15
C TYR A 174 -20.91 2.09 30.25
N THR A 175 -20.40 1.96 29.04
CA THR A 175 -20.78 0.91 28.07
C THR A 175 -20.46 -0.48 28.61
N VAL A 176 -21.34 -1.44 28.38
CA VAL A 176 -21.08 -2.86 28.68
C VAL A 176 -19.88 -3.33 27.85
N PRO A 177 -18.77 -3.78 28.47
CA PRO A 177 -17.56 -4.11 27.74
C PRO A 177 -17.69 -5.44 26.98
N GLY A 178 -16.86 -5.62 25.94
CA GLY A 178 -16.84 -6.79 25.07
C GLY A 178 -16.76 -8.14 25.80
N TYR A 179 -16.19 -8.18 27.01
CA TYR A 179 -16.14 -9.37 27.85
C TYR A 179 -17.53 -10.00 28.10
N PHE A 180 -18.56 -9.20 28.32
CA PHE A 180 -19.93 -9.72 28.53
C PHE A 180 -20.53 -10.30 27.24
N TYR A 181 -20.00 -9.94 26.09
CA TYR A 181 -20.33 -10.49 24.78
C TYR A 181 -19.45 -11.70 24.42
N GLN A 182 -18.64 -12.21 25.36
CA GLN A 182 -17.67 -13.29 25.15
C GLN A 182 -16.56 -12.93 24.14
N ILE A 183 -16.33 -11.63 23.91
CA ILE A 183 -15.23 -11.13 23.09
C ILE A 183 -14.05 -10.83 24.01
N LYS A 184 -12.88 -11.39 23.71
CA LYS A 184 -11.65 -11.14 24.48
C LYS A 184 -10.97 -9.85 23.97
N PRO A 185 -10.78 -8.80 24.80
CA PRO A 185 -10.21 -7.51 24.35
C PRO A 185 -8.84 -7.65 23.67
N ASP A 186 -7.93 -8.43 24.26
CA ASP A 186 -6.59 -8.65 23.71
C ASP A 186 -6.61 -9.32 22.33
N THR A 187 -7.68 -10.07 22.02
CA THR A 187 -7.85 -10.67 20.70
C THR A 187 -8.29 -9.65 19.66
N THR A 188 -9.11 -8.66 20.02
CA THR A 188 -9.64 -7.66 19.07
C THR A 188 -8.52 -6.79 18.50
N VAL A 189 -7.67 -6.21 19.36
CA VAL A 189 -6.59 -5.30 18.93
C VAL A 189 -5.56 -6.01 18.05
N GLY A 190 -5.12 -7.19 18.50
CA GLY A 190 -4.14 -7.99 17.77
C GLY A 190 -4.68 -8.50 16.43
N GLN A 191 -5.93 -8.99 16.42
CA GLN A 191 -6.56 -9.48 15.19
C GLN A 191 -6.88 -8.35 14.23
N TYR A 192 -7.31 -7.17 14.69
CA TYR A 192 -7.62 -6.04 13.80
C TYR A 192 -6.45 -5.71 12.86
N THR A 193 -5.22 -5.61 13.38
CA THR A 193 -4.04 -5.29 12.56
C THR A 193 -3.74 -6.39 11.53
N ILE A 194 -3.82 -7.66 11.95
CA ILE A 194 -3.57 -8.82 11.07
C ILE A 194 -4.64 -8.89 9.98
N GLN A 195 -5.91 -8.80 10.38
CA GLN A 195 -7.03 -8.91 9.44
C GLN A 195 -7.10 -7.72 8.50
N LYS A 196 -6.62 -6.53 8.89
CA LYS A 196 -6.50 -5.39 7.98
C LYS A 196 -5.54 -5.69 6.83
N ALA A 197 -4.38 -6.28 7.12
CA ALA A 197 -3.43 -6.67 6.09
C ALA A 197 -4.03 -7.73 5.15
N ASN A 198 -4.73 -8.73 5.71
CA ASN A 198 -5.43 -9.76 4.95
C ASN A 198 -6.55 -9.17 4.08
N ALA A 199 -7.32 -8.20 4.60
CA ALA A 199 -8.36 -7.53 3.86
C ALA A 199 -7.81 -6.76 2.65
N ILE A 200 -6.68 -6.06 2.80
CA ILE A 200 -6.02 -5.38 1.67
C ILE A 200 -5.64 -6.39 0.59
N ASN A 201 -5.10 -7.55 0.97
CA ASN A 201 -4.77 -8.62 0.02
C ASN A 201 -6.01 -9.21 -0.65
N TYR A 202 -7.07 -9.42 0.12
CA TYR A 202 -8.34 -9.90 -0.39
C TYR A 202 -8.96 -8.91 -1.39
N THR A 203 -8.92 -7.60 -1.10
CA THR A 203 -9.38 -6.57 -2.03
C THR A 203 -8.59 -6.58 -3.33
N TRP A 204 -7.25 -6.77 -3.26
CA TRP A 204 -6.45 -6.97 -4.46
C TRP A 204 -6.94 -8.18 -5.25
N TYR A 205 -7.05 -9.34 -4.59
CA TYR A 205 -7.47 -10.59 -5.21
C TYR A 205 -8.84 -10.48 -5.88
N LYS A 206 -9.84 -9.94 -5.18
CA LYS A 206 -11.21 -9.76 -5.68
C LYS A 206 -11.25 -8.97 -6.99
N PHE A 207 -10.37 -7.98 -7.13
CA PHE A 207 -10.30 -7.10 -8.29
C PHE A 207 -9.03 -7.29 -9.12
N ASP A 208 -8.35 -8.45 -9.01
CA ASP A 208 -6.96 -8.67 -9.43
C ASP A 208 -6.66 -8.11 -10.82
N THR A 209 -7.44 -8.53 -11.82
CA THR A 209 -7.24 -8.06 -13.21
C THR A 209 -7.46 -6.55 -13.39
N MET A 210 -8.43 -5.96 -12.69
CA MET A 210 -8.77 -4.54 -12.82
C MET A 210 -7.74 -3.66 -12.12
N LEU A 211 -7.39 -3.99 -10.88
CA LEU A 211 -6.37 -3.27 -10.12
C LEU A 211 -4.98 -3.46 -10.74
N PHE A 212 -4.64 -4.66 -11.20
CA PHE A 212 -3.41 -4.90 -11.93
C PHE A 212 -3.31 -3.99 -13.15
N LYS A 213 -4.36 -3.91 -13.98
CA LYS A 213 -4.38 -3.01 -15.15
C LYS A 213 -4.25 -1.54 -14.75
N LEU A 214 -4.92 -1.12 -13.68
CA LEU A 214 -4.89 0.26 -13.18
C LEU A 214 -3.47 0.64 -12.74
N ILE A 215 -2.85 -0.17 -11.87
CA ILE A 215 -1.47 0.06 -11.40
C ILE A 215 -0.47 -0.06 -12.57
N ASN A 216 -0.64 -1.03 -13.46
CA ASN A 216 0.25 -1.18 -14.60
C ASN A 216 0.18 0.03 -15.53
N ASN A 217 -1.03 0.51 -15.84
CA ASN A 217 -1.20 1.73 -16.64
C ASN A 217 -0.50 2.93 -15.99
N PHE A 218 -0.62 3.09 -14.68
CA PHE A 218 0.09 4.12 -13.92
C PHE A 218 1.61 4.03 -14.10
N LEU A 219 2.21 2.85 -13.88
CA LEU A 219 3.66 2.66 -14.02
C LEU A 219 4.14 2.88 -15.46
N GLU A 220 3.32 2.44 -16.42
CA GLU A 220 3.65 2.55 -17.82
C GLU A 220 3.51 3.96 -18.38
N ASN A 221 2.47 4.69 -18.01
CA ASN A 221 2.09 5.90 -18.75
C ASN A 221 2.33 7.18 -17.97
N ASP A 222 2.14 7.17 -16.65
CA ASP A 222 2.19 8.41 -15.89
C ASP A 222 3.61 8.96 -15.77
N PHE A 223 4.63 8.12 -15.91
CA PHE A 223 6.04 8.53 -15.80
C PHE A 223 6.69 8.82 -17.16
N LYS A 224 5.98 8.59 -18.27
CA LYS A 224 6.46 8.90 -19.62
C LYS A 224 6.43 10.41 -19.87
N VAL A 225 7.49 10.92 -20.49
CA VAL A 225 7.60 12.29 -20.99
C VAL A 225 7.94 12.25 -22.46
N LYS A 226 7.21 13.01 -23.28
CA LYS A 226 7.55 13.19 -24.70
C LYS A 226 8.81 14.06 -24.79
N SER A 227 9.88 13.54 -25.41
CA SER A 227 11.03 14.36 -25.76
C SER A 227 10.61 15.39 -26.82
N GLN A 228 10.75 16.69 -26.51
CA GLN A 228 10.41 17.78 -27.45
C GLN A 228 11.51 18.04 -28.48
N ASN A 229 12.63 17.31 -28.46
CA ASN A 229 13.70 17.46 -29.44
C ASN A 229 13.91 16.14 -30.19
N VAL A 230 13.29 16.04 -31.36
CA VAL A 230 13.70 15.08 -32.38
C VAL A 230 13.90 15.87 -33.67
N ASN A 231 15.16 16.24 -33.93
CA ASN A 231 15.59 16.43 -35.30
C ASN A 231 15.29 15.14 -36.05
N ASN A 232 14.59 15.28 -37.16
CA ASN A 232 14.08 14.20 -38.00
C ASN A 232 15.12 13.08 -38.17
N ASN A 233 14.67 11.83 -37.97
CA ASN A 233 15.38 10.56 -38.15
C ASN A 233 15.93 9.92 -36.87
N SER A 234 15.06 9.60 -35.91
CA SER A 234 15.24 8.51 -34.94
C SER A 234 13.93 8.23 -34.21
N SER A 235 13.61 6.97 -34.00
CA SER A 235 12.47 6.48 -33.21
C SER A 235 12.23 7.32 -31.95
N SER A 236 10.97 7.66 -31.67
CA SER A 236 10.52 8.43 -30.49
C SER A 236 11.28 8.03 -29.21
N ASN A 237 12.26 8.84 -28.79
CA ASN A 237 12.95 8.68 -27.51
C ASN A 237 11.95 9.00 -26.39
N VAL A 238 11.28 7.96 -25.87
CA VAL A 238 10.39 8.08 -24.71
C VAL A 238 11.27 8.18 -23.46
N LEU A 239 11.23 9.33 -22.80
CA LEU A 239 11.92 9.55 -21.53
C LEU A 239 11.01 9.13 -20.36
N TYR A 240 11.60 8.60 -19.30
CA TYR A 240 10.90 8.35 -18.03
C TYR A 240 11.47 9.24 -16.93
N THR A 241 10.62 9.75 -16.04
CA THR A 241 11.03 10.62 -14.94
C THR A 241 10.24 10.33 -13.67
N LEU A 242 10.88 10.37 -12.50
CA LEU A 242 10.22 10.32 -11.19
C LEU A 242 9.75 11.70 -10.68
N LYS A 243 9.88 12.75 -11.50
CA LYS A 243 9.38 14.09 -11.13
C LYS A 243 7.90 14.05 -10.77
N LYS A 244 7.54 14.80 -9.73
CA LYS A 244 6.17 14.92 -9.21
C LYS A 244 5.58 13.58 -8.73
N LEU A 245 6.40 12.65 -8.24
CA LEU A 245 5.95 11.35 -7.74
C LEU A 245 4.78 11.46 -6.76
N ASN A 246 4.83 12.38 -5.78
CA ASN A 246 3.71 12.60 -4.84
C ASN A 246 2.40 12.91 -5.57
N LYS A 247 2.43 13.81 -6.56
CA LYS A 247 1.23 14.17 -7.32
C LYS A 247 0.72 12.98 -8.12
N LYS A 248 1.61 12.22 -8.75
CA LYS A 248 1.23 11.02 -9.51
C LYS A 248 0.60 9.94 -8.61
N LEU A 249 1.14 9.76 -7.40
CA LEU A 249 0.56 8.87 -6.39
C LEU A 249 -0.80 9.36 -5.90
N ASP A 250 -0.99 10.67 -5.80
CA ASP A 250 -2.29 11.28 -5.51
C ASP A 250 -3.32 11.00 -6.62
N ASP A 251 -2.92 11.26 -7.88
CA ASP A 251 -3.74 10.95 -9.05
C ASP A 251 -4.08 9.45 -9.14
N LEU A 252 -3.16 8.57 -8.71
CA LEU A 252 -3.41 7.12 -8.60
C LEU A 252 -4.41 6.79 -7.49
N ALA A 253 -4.23 7.37 -6.30
CA ALA A 253 -5.11 7.18 -5.15
C ALA A 253 -6.56 7.58 -5.49
N GLN A 254 -6.73 8.72 -6.17
CA GLN A 254 -8.03 9.20 -6.65
C GLN A 254 -8.66 8.27 -7.69
N ARG A 255 -7.89 7.75 -8.65
CA ARG A 255 -8.40 6.76 -9.62
C ARG A 255 -8.88 5.48 -8.95
N ILE A 256 -8.14 5.00 -7.95
CA ILE A 256 -8.56 3.82 -7.16
C ILE A 256 -9.79 4.16 -6.30
N GLN A 257 -9.88 5.37 -5.74
CA GLN A 257 -11.05 5.83 -4.99
C GLN A 257 -12.31 5.81 -5.86
N ILE A 258 -12.24 6.36 -7.07
CA ILE A 258 -13.34 6.35 -8.04
C ILE A 258 -13.72 4.90 -8.36
N PHE A 259 -12.73 4.04 -8.65
CA PHE A 259 -12.96 2.61 -8.88
C PHE A 259 -13.70 1.96 -7.70
N PHE A 260 -13.33 2.27 -6.46
CA PHE A 260 -14.00 1.76 -5.26
C PHE A 260 -15.40 2.34 -5.06
N GLN A 261 -15.66 3.57 -5.46
CA GLN A 261 -17.01 4.14 -5.42
C GLN A 261 -17.93 3.47 -6.46
N GLU A 262 -17.41 3.21 -7.67
CA GLU A 262 -18.13 2.48 -8.72
C GLU A 262 -18.39 1.01 -8.36
N ASN A 263 -17.54 0.43 -7.51
CA ASN A 263 -17.66 -0.93 -7.01
C ASN A 263 -18.03 -0.96 -5.52
N ALA A 264 -18.86 -0.01 -5.07
CA ALA A 264 -19.31 0.08 -3.69
C ALA A 264 -19.94 -1.24 -3.22
N LEU A 265 -19.66 -1.62 -1.97
CA LEU A 265 -20.24 -2.81 -1.38
C LEU A 265 -21.75 -2.68 -1.26
N ASN A 266 -22.44 -3.78 -1.53
CA ASN A 266 -23.89 -3.89 -1.44
C ASN A 266 -24.28 -5.15 -0.67
N GLU A 267 -25.56 -5.51 -0.68
CA GLU A 267 -26.08 -6.67 0.02
C GLU A 267 -25.44 -8.01 -0.39
N ASN A 268 -24.66 -8.08 -1.47
CA ASN A 268 -23.91 -9.28 -1.85
C ASN A 268 -22.57 -9.43 -1.12
N SER A 269 -22.09 -8.37 -0.45
CA SER A 269 -20.87 -8.41 0.34
C SER A 269 -21.04 -9.25 1.59
N LEU A 270 -20.27 -10.35 1.70
CA LEU A 270 -20.34 -11.25 2.86
C LEU A 270 -19.95 -10.52 4.14
N GLY A 271 -18.85 -9.76 4.10
CA GLY A 271 -18.41 -9.03 5.27
C GLY A 271 -19.34 -7.86 5.64
N LEU A 272 -19.97 -7.17 4.67
CA LEU A 272 -20.97 -6.15 4.99
C LEU A 272 -22.19 -6.75 5.71
N ARG A 273 -22.65 -7.93 5.29
CA ARG A 273 -23.70 -8.68 6.00
C ARG A 273 -23.30 -8.98 7.43
N VAL A 274 -22.06 -9.47 7.63
CA VAL A 274 -21.53 -9.77 8.97
C VAL A 274 -21.52 -8.52 9.85
N ARG A 275 -21.01 -7.39 9.35
CA ARG A 275 -21.04 -6.12 10.08
C ARG A 275 -22.46 -5.74 10.48
N ASN A 276 -23.40 -5.75 9.54
CA ASN A 276 -24.77 -5.32 9.81
C ASN A 276 -25.45 -6.21 10.86
N ILE A 277 -25.21 -7.53 10.81
CA ILE A 277 -25.72 -8.48 11.80
C ILE A 277 -25.09 -8.24 13.17
N ILE A 278 -23.76 -8.05 13.24
CA ILE A 278 -23.10 -7.75 14.51
C ILE A 278 -23.69 -6.46 15.10
N VAL A 279 -23.77 -5.39 14.32
CA VAL A 279 -24.29 -4.11 14.80
C VAL A 279 -25.75 -4.21 15.27
N SER A 280 -26.61 -4.93 14.55
CA SER A 280 -28.02 -5.04 14.92
C SER A 280 -28.26 -5.96 16.11
N ASP A 281 -27.59 -7.11 16.14
CA ASP A 281 -27.95 -8.21 17.05
C ASP A 281 -27.09 -8.20 18.31
N TYR A 282 -25.84 -7.74 18.26
CA TYR A 282 -25.06 -7.57 19.49
C TYR A 282 -25.62 -6.43 20.33
N LYS A 283 -26.23 -5.38 19.74
CA LYS A 283 -26.97 -4.40 20.54
C LYS A 283 -28.12 -5.03 21.32
N LYS A 284 -28.84 -6.00 20.73
CA LYS A 284 -29.89 -6.75 21.41
C LYS A 284 -29.29 -7.63 22.52
N MET A 285 -28.17 -8.30 22.26
CA MET A 285 -27.44 -9.05 23.29
C MET A 285 -27.06 -8.16 24.47
N GLY A 286 -26.61 -6.93 24.23
CA GLY A 286 -26.29 -5.97 25.28
C GLY A 286 -27.50 -5.61 26.14
N ASN A 287 -28.67 -5.42 25.53
CA ASN A 287 -29.91 -5.19 26.27
C ASN A 287 -30.29 -6.40 27.12
N LEU A 288 -30.11 -7.63 26.62
CA LEU A 288 -30.33 -8.84 27.41
C LEU A 288 -29.40 -8.91 28.62
N ILE A 289 -28.11 -8.57 28.45
CA ILE A 289 -27.13 -8.50 29.54
C ILE A 289 -27.56 -7.47 30.59
N VAL A 290 -27.98 -6.28 30.17
CA VAL A 290 -28.43 -5.21 31.07
C VAL A 290 -29.71 -5.59 31.82
N ASN A 291 -30.66 -6.25 31.16
CA ASN A 291 -31.88 -6.75 31.79
C ASN A 291 -31.59 -7.82 32.84
N ASP A 292 -30.68 -8.75 32.54
CA ASP A 292 -30.22 -9.78 33.48
C ASP A 292 -29.57 -9.15 34.72
N MET A 293 -28.71 -8.13 34.53
CA MET A 293 -28.12 -7.38 35.65
C MET A 293 -29.16 -6.66 36.53
N ASN A 294 -30.27 -6.22 35.95
CA ASN A 294 -31.40 -5.62 36.66
C ASN A 294 -32.35 -6.65 37.27
N SER A 295 -32.06 -7.95 37.16
CA SER A 295 -32.95 -9.04 37.60
C SER A 295 -34.35 -8.96 37.00
N ILE A 296 -34.45 -8.48 35.76
CA ILE A 296 -35.72 -8.46 35.01
C ILE A 296 -35.97 -9.87 34.50
N GLU A 297 -37.09 -10.47 34.89
CA GLU A 297 -37.47 -11.81 34.45
C GLU A 297 -37.63 -11.86 32.92
N ALA A 298 -36.99 -12.83 32.28
CA ALA A 298 -37.00 -12.96 30.82
C ALA A 298 -38.38 -13.39 30.34
N GLY A 299 -39.06 -12.50 29.59
CA GLY A 299 -40.28 -12.82 28.89
C GLY A 299 -40.03 -13.52 27.55
N LEU A 300 -41.13 -13.74 26.81
CA LEU A 300 -41.09 -14.34 25.47
C LEU A 300 -40.25 -13.51 24.48
N SER A 301 -40.26 -12.18 24.64
CA SER A 301 -39.50 -11.25 23.81
C SER A 301 -38.00 -11.43 23.98
N GLU A 302 -37.52 -11.51 25.22
CA GLU A 302 -36.12 -11.72 25.57
C GLU A 302 -35.62 -13.07 25.07
N LEU A 303 -36.44 -14.11 25.20
CA LEU A 303 -36.14 -15.44 24.67
C LEU A 303 -36.00 -15.40 23.14
N GLY A 304 -36.91 -14.72 22.44
CA GLY A 304 -36.83 -14.51 21.00
C GLY A 304 -35.57 -13.77 20.57
N MET A 305 -35.17 -12.73 21.30
CA MET A 305 -33.90 -12.02 21.05
C MET A 305 -32.69 -12.92 21.25
N LYS A 306 -32.68 -13.76 22.29
CA LYS A 306 -31.59 -14.71 22.53
C LYS A 306 -31.43 -15.69 21.36
N TYR A 307 -32.53 -16.31 20.90
CA TYR A 307 -32.50 -17.21 19.75
C TYR A 307 -32.05 -16.52 18.46
N LEU A 308 -32.45 -15.26 18.26
CA LEU A 308 -32.00 -14.47 17.12
C LEU A 308 -30.48 -14.26 17.17
N VAL A 309 -29.93 -13.86 18.31
CA VAL A 309 -28.47 -13.66 18.49
C VAL A 309 -27.72 -14.97 18.23
N GLU A 310 -28.16 -16.09 18.81
CA GLU A 310 -27.53 -17.40 18.60
C GLU A 310 -27.54 -17.81 17.11
N SER A 311 -28.66 -17.59 16.42
CA SER A 311 -28.80 -17.88 14.99
C SER A 311 -27.85 -17.02 14.15
N SER A 312 -27.73 -15.73 14.50
CA SER A 312 -26.84 -14.78 13.83
C SER A 312 -25.36 -15.14 14.00
N LEU A 313 -24.94 -15.62 15.18
CA LEU A 313 -23.58 -16.11 15.41
C LEU A 313 -23.25 -17.35 14.55
N ALA A 314 -24.20 -18.28 14.44
CA ALA A 314 -24.06 -19.46 13.58
C ALA A 314 -23.95 -19.05 12.11
N TYR A 315 -24.74 -18.07 11.66
CA TYR A 315 -24.69 -17.56 10.30
C TYR A 315 -23.38 -16.82 9.99
N ILE A 316 -22.87 -15.98 10.89
CA ILE A 316 -21.55 -15.34 10.74
C ILE A 316 -20.45 -16.39 10.56
N THR A 317 -20.51 -17.47 11.35
CA THR A 317 -19.56 -18.59 11.24
C THR A 317 -19.67 -19.28 9.88
N ALA A 318 -20.88 -19.46 9.36
CA ALA A 318 -21.10 -20.00 8.02
C ALA A 318 -20.54 -19.07 6.93
N LEU A 319 -20.73 -17.75 7.04
CA LEU A 319 -20.19 -16.77 6.09
C LEU A 319 -18.66 -16.75 6.06
N LYS A 320 -18.00 -16.87 7.23
CA LYS A 320 -16.54 -17.08 7.29
C LYS A 320 -16.10 -18.30 6.51
N ARG A 321 -16.85 -19.41 6.64
CA ARG A 321 -16.55 -20.64 5.91
C ARG A 321 -16.77 -20.49 4.40
N VAL A 322 -17.82 -19.79 3.98
CA VAL A 322 -18.05 -19.46 2.56
C VAL A 322 -16.85 -18.69 2.01
N GLN A 323 -16.43 -17.62 2.68
CA GLN A 323 -15.29 -16.83 2.22
C GLN A 323 -13.99 -17.65 2.27
N PHE A 324 -13.79 -18.51 3.26
CA PHE A 324 -12.65 -19.42 3.27
C PHE A 324 -12.62 -20.34 2.05
N ILE A 325 -13.77 -20.88 1.63
CA ILE A 325 -13.89 -21.72 0.42
C ILE A 325 -13.68 -20.90 -0.86
N GLU A 326 -14.18 -19.66 -0.93
CA GLU A 326 -13.88 -18.73 -2.06
C GLU A 326 -12.38 -18.46 -2.22
N LEU A 327 -11.63 -18.70 -1.14
CA LEU A 327 -10.19 -18.53 -1.04
C LEU A 327 -9.44 -19.87 -1.04
N GLU A 328 -10.12 -21.02 -1.00
CA GLU A 328 -9.47 -22.34 -1.10
C GLU A 328 -8.88 -22.49 -2.52
N GLY A 329 -7.56 -22.36 -2.60
CA GLY A 329 -6.80 -22.21 -3.84
C GLY A 329 -5.79 -21.04 -3.79
N TYR A 330 -5.92 -20.15 -2.80
CA TYR A 330 -5.03 -19.03 -2.56
C TYR A 330 -4.34 -19.15 -1.20
N GLU A 331 -3.01 -19.30 -1.21
CA GLU A 331 -2.19 -19.05 -0.02
C GLU A 331 -1.94 -17.53 0.05
N PHE A 332 -2.58 -16.83 0.99
CA PHE A 332 -2.10 -15.50 1.38
C PHE A 332 -0.74 -15.70 2.05
N ASP A 333 0.33 -15.43 1.30
CA ASP A 333 1.76 -15.55 1.62
C ASP A 333 2.12 -16.13 3.01
N LYS A 334 2.77 -17.31 2.99
CA LYS A 334 3.69 -17.79 4.04
C LYS A 334 4.83 -16.82 4.29
#